data_AF-A0A7Z9I7N1-F1
#
_entry.id   AF-A0A7Z9I7N1-F1
#
_cell.length_a   1.000
_cell.length_b   1.000
_cell.length_c   1.000
_cell.angle_alpha   90.00
_cell.angle_beta   90.00
_cell.angle_gamma   90.00
#
_symmetry.space_group_name_H-M   'P 1'
#
loop_
_entity.id
_entity.type
_entity.pdbx_description
1 polymer ?
#
loop_
_entity_poly.entity_id
_entity_poly.type
_entity_poly.pdbx_seq_one_letter_code
_entity_poly.pdbx_strand_id
1 'polypeptide(L)'
;MQINSENENSFELNTTEIDFETAIVDESDRTLVKRMLELLHDAKAEEIVFIDAHERSSLADYLLICQGRSQLHCRSIAQNVEYNLKQAGEISLGLEGEREGNWVLLDYGNIILHVFHPEIRRYYKLEELF
;
A
#
# COMPACT_ATOMS: atom_id res chain seq x y z
N MET A 1 -11.08 27.85 28.73
CA MET A 1 -11.02 27.92 27.26
C MET A 1 -9.72 27.26 26.82
N GLN A 2 -9.77 25.96 26.51
CA GLN A 2 -9.10 25.33 25.37
C GLN A 2 -9.46 23.84 25.38
N ILE A 3 -10.54 23.56 24.66
CA ILE A 3 -10.81 22.42 23.76
C ILE A 3 -9.91 21.18 23.87
N ASN A 4 -10.58 20.05 24.05
CA ASN A 4 -10.12 18.67 23.90
C ASN A 4 -9.25 18.47 22.65
N SER A 5 -8.17 17.69 22.78
CA SER A 5 -7.59 16.93 21.68
C SER A 5 -7.89 15.45 21.90
N GLU A 6 -9.17 15.09 21.78
CA GLU A 6 -9.57 13.74 21.40
C GLU A 6 -9.32 13.63 19.90
N ASN A 7 -8.33 12.82 19.51
CA ASN A 7 -8.31 11.99 18.30
C ASN A 7 -6.95 11.28 18.24
N GLU A 8 -6.75 10.35 19.17
CA GLU A 8 -5.73 9.33 19.04
C GLU A 8 -6.34 8.15 18.27
N ASN A 9 -5.80 7.92 17.06
CA ASN A 9 -5.71 6.65 16.36
C ASN A 9 -7.00 5.99 15.81
N SER A 10 -7.47 6.46 14.65
CA SER A 10 -8.49 5.79 13.83
C SER A 10 -8.04 5.40 12.41
N PHE A 11 -6.76 5.60 12.06
CA PHE A 11 -6.33 5.60 10.66
C PHE A 11 -5.29 4.55 10.28
N GLU A 12 -4.74 3.81 11.24
CA GLU A 12 -3.89 2.66 10.99
C GLU A 12 -4.67 1.40 11.32
N LEU A 13 -5.41 0.86 10.35
CA LEU A 13 -5.97 -0.46 10.49
C LEU A 13 -4.97 -1.48 9.97
N ASN A 14 -4.53 -2.38 10.85
CA ASN A 14 -3.78 -3.55 10.42
C ASN A 14 -4.69 -4.40 9.51
N THR A 15 -4.15 -4.88 8.39
CA THR A 15 -4.90 -5.66 7.38
C THR A 15 -5.70 -6.85 7.93
N THR A 16 -5.36 -7.36 9.12
CA THR A 16 -6.09 -8.45 9.78
C THR A 16 -7.45 -8.00 10.37
N GLU A 17 -7.68 -6.70 10.53
CA GLU A 17 -8.88 -6.13 11.16
C GLU A 17 -9.78 -5.35 10.19
N ILE A 18 -9.38 -5.20 8.91
CA ILE A 18 -10.14 -4.46 7.91
C ILE A 18 -11.16 -5.38 7.24
N ASP A 19 -12.43 -5.01 7.36
CA ASP A 19 -13.47 -5.56 6.51
C ASP A 19 -13.47 -4.82 5.16
N PHE A 20 -12.73 -5.38 4.19
CA PHE A 20 -12.65 -4.79 2.85
C PHE A 20 -14.00 -4.74 2.12
N GLU A 21 -14.99 -5.56 2.52
CA GLU A 21 -16.34 -5.50 1.95
C GLU A 21 -17.05 -4.18 2.26
N THR A 22 -16.73 -3.56 3.40
CA THR A 22 -17.28 -2.27 3.80
C THR A 22 -16.34 -1.09 3.48
N ALA A 23 -15.03 -1.31 3.47
CA ALA A 23 -14.04 -0.25 3.24
C ALA A 23 -13.82 0.13 1.76
N ILE A 24 -14.05 -0.79 0.82
CA ILE A 24 -13.84 -0.53 -0.61
C ILE A 24 -15.17 -0.75 -1.32
N VAL A 25 -15.72 0.29 -1.97
CA VAL A 25 -17.06 0.25 -2.57
C VAL A 25 -17.07 -0.54 -3.88
N ASP A 26 -16.04 -0.36 -4.70
CA ASP A 26 -15.94 -1.01 -6.02
C ASP A 26 -15.43 -2.46 -5.93
N GLU A 27 -16.10 -3.38 -6.61
CA GLU A 27 -15.79 -4.81 -6.56
C GLU A 27 -14.44 -5.14 -7.24
N SER A 28 -14.08 -4.41 -8.28
CA SER A 28 -12.82 -4.61 -8.99
C SER A 28 -11.64 -4.14 -8.14
N ASP A 29 -11.77 -2.99 -7.47
CA ASP A 29 -10.78 -2.51 -6.51
C ASP A 29 -10.63 -3.46 -5.31
N ARG A 30 -11.75 -3.97 -4.77
CA ARG A 30 -11.73 -5.01 -3.71
C ARG A 30 -10.94 -6.23 -4.13
N THR A 31 -11.22 -6.73 -5.33
CA THR A 31 -10.56 -7.90 -5.88
C THR A 31 -9.06 -7.65 -6.06
N LEU A 32 -8.68 -6.48 -6.56
CA LEU A 32 -7.29 -6.10 -6.78
C LEU A 32 -6.52 -5.96 -5.45
N VAL A 33 -7.08 -5.28 -4.45
CA VAL A 33 -6.48 -5.17 -3.11
C VAL A 33 -6.28 -6.53 -2.47
N LYS A 34 -7.28 -7.42 -2.51
CA LYS A 34 -7.15 -8.78 -1.94
C LYS A 34 -6.00 -9.55 -2.59
N ARG A 35 -5.87 -9.51 -3.91
CA ARG A 35 -4.76 -10.14 -4.64
C ARG A 35 -3.41 -9.53 -4.27
N MET A 36 -3.32 -8.20 -4.16
CA MET A 36 -2.09 -7.54 -3.72
C MET A 36 -1.71 -8.02 -2.32
N LEU A 37 -2.65 -8.08 -1.37
CA LEU A 37 -2.39 -8.53 0.00
C LEU A 37 -1.88 -9.98 0.04
N GLU A 38 -2.49 -10.89 -0.71
CA GLU A 38 -2.01 -12.28 -0.84
C GLU A 38 -0.56 -12.32 -1.33
N LEU A 39 -0.25 -11.58 -2.40
CA LEU A 39 1.10 -11.52 -2.98
C LEU A 39 2.12 -10.90 -2.01
N LEU A 40 1.71 -9.90 -1.23
CA LEU A 40 2.55 -9.26 -0.21
C LEU A 40 2.83 -10.22 0.96
N HIS A 41 1.83 -10.98 1.42
CA HIS A 41 1.99 -11.98 2.47
C HIS A 41 2.88 -13.15 2.03
N ASP A 42 2.71 -13.62 0.79
CA ASP A 42 3.56 -14.66 0.20
C ASP A 42 5.01 -14.19 0.07
N ALA A 43 5.20 -12.94 -0.33
CA ALA A 43 6.51 -12.30 -0.42
C ALA A 43 7.12 -11.95 0.96
N LYS A 44 6.41 -12.20 2.07
CA LYS A 44 6.85 -11.84 3.44
C LYS A 44 7.13 -10.35 3.61
N ALA A 45 6.31 -9.51 2.97
CA ALA A 45 6.28 -8.08 3.26
C ALA A 45 5.83 -7.84 4.71
N GLU A 46 6.40 -6.82 5.33
CA GLU A 46 6.17 -6.46 6.73
C GLU A 46 5.35 -5.18 6.83
N GLU A 47 4.71 -4.93 7.98
CA GLU A 47 4.04 -3.66 8.28
C GLU A 47 3.07 -3.23 7.18
N ILE A 48 2.23 -4.15 6.69
CA ILE A 48 1.28 -3.85 5.61
C ILE A 48 0.14 -3.01 6.18
N VAL A 49 -0.02 -1.80 5.64
CA VAL A 49 -1.03 -0.82 6.00
C VAL A 49 -1.88 -0.52 4.77
N PHE A 50 -3.19 -0.44 4.97
CA PHE A 50 -4.14 0.02 3.97
C PHE A 50 -4.70 1.37 4.41
N ILE A 51 -4.80 2.31 3.48
CA ILE A 51 -5.33 3.64 3.71
C ILE A 51 -6.44 3.91 2.69
N ASP A 52 -7.62 4.30 3.18
CA ASP A 52 -8.68 4.90 2.38
C ASP A 52 -8.38 6.39 2.18
N ALA A 53 -8.09 6.75 0.93
CA ALA A 53 -7.72 8.10 0.51
C ALA A 53 -8.79 8.76 -0.38
N HIS A 54 -9.94 8.11 -0.60
CA HIS A 54 -10.96 8.53 -1.57
C HIS A 54 -11.44 9.97 -1.36
N GLU A 55 -11.56 10.41 -0.10
CA GLU A 55 -11.98 11.78 0.25
C GLU A 55 -10.81 12.76 0.48
N ARG A 56 -9.56 12.27 0.48
CA ARG A 56 -8.36 13.05 0.88
C ARG A 56 -7.36 13.27 -0.24
N SER A 57 -7.42 12.48 -1.31
CA SER A 57 -6.47 12.52 -2.41
C SER A 57 -7.19 12.42 -3.75
N SER A 58 -6.78 13.24 -4.71
CA SER A 58 -7.20 13.08 -6.11
C SER A 58 -6.27 12.17 -6.91
N LEU A 59 -5.23 11.62 -6.28
CA LEU A 59 -4.22 10.81 -6.96
C LEU A 59 -4.64 9.34 -7.07
N ALA A 60 -5.21 8.80 -5.99
CA ALA A 60 -5.68 7.43 -5.88
C ALA A 60 -6.73 7.34 -4.77
N ASP A 61 -7.64 6.38 -4.89
CA ASP A 61 -8.68 6.11 -3.90
C ASP A 61 -8.15 5.34 -2.70
N TYR A 62 -7.16 4.46 -2.92
CA TYR A 62 -6.59 3.61 -1.89
C TYR A 62 -5.07 3.53 -1.97
N LEU A 63 -4.42 3.49 -0.81
CA LEU A 63 -2.98 3.24 -0.70
C LEU A 63 -2.74 1.93 0.05
N LEU A 64 -1.83 1.12 -0.48
CA LEU A 64 -1.21 0.02 0.23
C LEU A 64 0.24 0.38 0.51
N ILE A 65 0.66 0.25 1.76
CA ILE A 65 2.03 0.55 2.16
C ILE A 65 2.58 -0.67 2.87
N CYS A 66 3.76 -1.14 2.45
CA CYS A 66 4.44 -2.24 3.10
C CYS A 66 5.94 -1.98 3.21
N GLN A 67 6.61 -2.82 3.99
CA GLN A 67 8.04 -2.76 4.22
C GLN A 67 8.74 -4.02 3.71
N GLY A 68 9.90 -3.83 3.06
CA GLY A 68 10.84 -4.91 2.79
C GLY A 68 12.09 -4.80 3.68
N ARG A 69 12.60 -5.93 4.18
CA ARG A 69 13.77 -5.98 5.08
C ARG A 69 15.13 -5.59 4.46
N SER A 70 15.20 -5.38 3.15
CA SER A 70 16.38 -4.90 2.43
C SER A 70 15.97 -4.35 1.06
N GLN A 71 16.87 -3.61 0.38
CA GLN A 71 16.61 -3.12 -0.97
C GLN A 71 16.26 -4.25 -1.95
N LEU A 72 17.02 -5.37 -1.90
CA LEU A 72 16.74 -6.54 -2.72
C LEU A 72 15.36 -7.14 -2.42
N HIS A 73 14.96 -7.14 -1.15
CA HIS A 73 13.64 -7.62 -0.76
C HIS A 73 12.53 -6.72 -1.29
N CYS A 74 12.68 -5.39 -1.18
CA CYS A 74 11.71 -4.43 -1.72
C CYS A 74 11.52 -4.62 -3.23
N ARG A 75 12.62 -4.82 -3.95
CA ARG A 75 12.62 -5.14 -5.39
C ARG A 75 11.86 -6.41 -5.70
N SER A 76 12.20 -7.47 -4.98
CA SER A 76 11.55 -8.77 -5.17
C SER A 76 10.05 -8.72 -4.88
N ILE A 77 9.62 -7.98 -3.86
CA ILE A 77 8.19 -7.76 -3.57
C ILE A 77 7.53 -7.08 -4.77
N ALA A 78 8.07 -5.93 -5.21
CA ALA A 78 7.49 -5.16 -6.31
C ALA A 78 7.41 -5.97 -7.62
N GLN A 79 8.51 -6.64 -8.00
CA GLN A 79 8.55 -7.48 -9.19
C GLN A 79 7.57 -8.66 -9.10
N ASN A 80 7.43 -9.28 -7.93
CA ASN A 80 6.48 -10.38 -7.72
C ASN A 80 5.04 -9.90 -7.87
N VAL A 81 4.69 -8.74 -7.28
CA VAL A 81 3.36 -8.15 -7.40
C VAL A 81 3.08 -7.79 -8.87
N GLU A 82 3.98 -7.04 -9.52
CA GLU A 82 3.82 -6.62 -10.91
C GLU A 82 3.65 -7.82 -11.85
N TYR A 83 4.52 -8.83 -11.71
CA TYR A 83 4.48 -10.01 -12.57
C TYR A 83 3.16 -10.77 -12.45
N ASN A 84 2.73 -11.10 -11.23
CA ASN A 84 1.54 -11.91 -11.01
C ASN A 84 0.25 -11.17 -11.37
N LEU A 85 0.16 -9.87 -11.04
CA LEU A 85 -0.98 -9.05 -11.43
C LEU A 85 -1.07 -8.91 -12.96
N LYS A 86 0.07 -8.72 -13.64
CA LYS A 86 0.13 -8.71 -15.10
C LYS A 86 -0.33 -10.03 -15.73
N GLN A 87 0.01 -11.17 -15.14
CA GLN A 87 -0.50 -12.48 -15.61
C GLN A 87 -2.01 -12.61 -15.41
N ALA A 88 -2.58 -11.92 -14.42
CA ALA A 88 -4.01 -11.90 -14.15
C ALA A 88 -4.78 -10.85 -14.97
N GLY A 89 -4.11 -10.11 -15.87
CA GLY A 89 -4.69 -9.08 -16.71
C GLY A 89 -4.66 -7.66 -16.12
N GLU A 90 -4.12 -7.51 -14.91
CA GLU A 90 -4.01 -6.23 -14.21
C GLU A 90 -2.66 -5.58 -14.54
N ILE A 91 -2.69 -4.54 -15.37
CA ILE A 91 -1.47 -3.88 -15.87
C ILE A 91 -1.25 -2.59 -15.07
N SER A 92 -0.07 -2.45 -14.47
CA SER A 92 0.33 -1.21 -13.81
C SER A 92 0.47 -0.06 -14.82
N LEU A 93 0.09 1.14 -14.38
CA LEU A 93 0.34 2.39 -15.09
C LEU A 93 1.82 2.80 -14.99
N GLY A 94 2.49 2.40 -13.92
CA GLY A 94 3.90 2.69 -13.70
C GLY A 94 4.54 1.85 -12.60
N LEU A 95 5.86 1.69 -12.70
CA LEU A 95 6.74 1.11 -11.70
C LEU A 95 7.96 2.03 -11.53
N GLU A 96 8.10 2.64 -10.37
CA GLU A 96 9.14 3.62 -10.10
C GLU A 96 10.02 3.21 -8.91
N GLY A 97 11.32 3.54 -8.96
CA GLY A 97 12.27 3.29 -7.86
C GLY A 97 12.68 1.83 -7.66
N GLU A 98 12.24 0.90 -8.53
CA GLU A 98 12.59 -0.52 -8.44
C GLU A 98 14.09 -0.73 -8.42
N ARG A 99 14.85 -0.11 -9.33
CA ARG A 99 16.29 -0.43 -9.46
C ARG A 99 17.06 -0.21 -8.16
N GLU A 100 16.71 0.85 -7.44
CA GLU A 100 17.32 1.26 -6.17
C GLU A 100 16.77 0.47 -4.98
N GLY A 101 15.47 0.14 -4.98
CA GLY A 101 14.83 -0.67 -3.94
C GLY A 101 14.69 0.01 -2.57
N ASN A 102 14.99 1.31 -2.47
CA ASN A 102 14.84 2.10 -1.25
C ASN A 102 13.36 2.46 -0.99
N TRP A 103 12.67 2.78 -2.08
CA TRP A 103 11.24 3.03 -2.14
C TRP A 103 10.79 2.67 -3.55
N VAL A 104 9.89 1.71 -3.64
CA VAL A 104 9.30 1.29 -4.92
C VAL A 104 7.82 1.67 -4.91
N LEU A 105 7.36 2.23 -6.02
CA LEU A 105 5.97 2.63 -6.22
C LEU A 105 5.41 1.82 -7.39
N LEU A 106 4.25 1.19 -7.18
CA LEU A 106 3.46 0.56 -8.23
C LEU A 106 2.11 1.26 -8.32
N ASP A 107 1.81 1.77 -9.51
CA ASP A 107 0.59 2.54 -9.78
C ASP A 107 -0.40 1.66 -10.56
N TYR A 108 -1.60 1.46 -10.02
CA TYR A 108 -2.72 0.76 -10.67
C TYR A 108 -3.95 1.68 -10.84
N GLY A 109 -3.75 2.99 -10.88
CA GLY A 109 -4.82 3.99 -10.97
C GLY A 109 -5.46 4.25 -9.61
N ASN A 110 -6.55 3.55 -9.31
CA ASN A 110 -7.29 3.74 -8.06
C ASN A 110 -6.50 3.25 -6.82
N ILE A 111 -5.54 2.36 -7.02
CA ILE A 111 -4.74 1.76 -5.95
C ILE A 111 -3.26 2.00 -6.24
N ILE A 112 -2.54 2.54 -5.25
CA ILE A 112 -1.08 2.67 -5.29
C ILE A 112 -0.46 1.82 -4.20
N LEU A 113 0.53 1.00 -4.58
CA LEU A 113 1.34 0.21 -3.66
C LEU A 113 2.71 0.87 -3.46
N HIS A 114 3.03 1.21 -2.22
CA HIS A 114 4.36 1.64 -1.81
C HIS A 114 5.09 0.52 -1.06
N VAL A 115 6.27 0.16 -1.53
CA VAL A 115 7.17 -0.79 -0.87
C VAL A 115 8.39 -0.02 -0.37
N PHE A 116 8.53 0.09 0.96
CA PHE A 116 9.60 0.86 1.58
C PHE A 116 10.70 -0.01 2.19
N HIS A 117 11.93 0.48 2.08
CA HIS A 117 12.99 0.09 3.00
C HIS A 117 12.75 0.73 4.38
N PRO A 118 13.09 0.07 5.51
CA PRO A 118 12.68 0.53 6.85
C PRO A 118 13.24 1.91 7.21
N GLU A 119 14.45 2.23 6.74
CA GLU A 119 15.07 3.54 6.96
C GLU A 119 14.34 4.66 6.24
N ILE A 120 13.84 4.39 5.04
CA ILE A 120 13.15 5.38 4.20
C ILE A 120 11.73 5.59 4.71
N ARG A 121 11.03 4.51 5.09
CA ARG A 121 9.69 4.58 5.69
C ARG A 121 9.68 5.49 6.93
N ARG A 122 10.64 5.29 7.84
CA ARG A 122 10.78 6.11 9.06
C ARG A 122 11.06 7.59 8.79
N TYR A 123 11.74 7.90 7.68
CA TYR A 123 12.07 9.28 7.33
C TYR A 123 10.88 10.01 6.72
N TYR A 124 10.16 9.39 5.79
CA TYR A 124 9.07 10.04 5.05
C TYR A 124 7.72 9.95 5.75
N LYS A 125 7.45 8.88 6.51
CA LYS A 125 6.21 8.65 7.26
C LYS A 125 4.94 9.04 6.49
N LEU A 126 4.79 8.51 5.27
CA LEU A 126 3.67 8.89 4.41
C LEU A 126 2.31 8.57 5.04
N GLU A 127 2.27 7.61 5.96
CA GLU A 127 1.08 7.27 6.74
C GLU A 127 0.56 8.45 7.56
N GLU A 128 1.43 9.36 8.01
CA GLU A 128 1.03 10.54 8.80
C GLU A 128 0.43 11.66 7.94
N LEU A 129 0.48 11.56 6.61
CA LEU A 129 -0.01 12.59 5.68
C LEU A 129 -1.47 12.41 5.26
N PHE A 130 -2.06 11.25 5.51
CA PHE A 130 -3.43 10.90 5.11
C PHE A 130 -4.29 10.58 6.32
#